data_AF-A0A8T1TXI5-F1
#
_entry.id   AF-A0A8T1TXI5-F1
#
_cell.length_a   1.000
_cell.length_b   1.000
_cell.length_c   1.000
_cell.angle_alpha   90.00
_cell.angle_beta   90.00
_cell.angle_gamma   90.00
#
_symmetry.space_group_name_H-M   'P 1'
#
loop_
_entity.id
_entity.type
_entity.pdbx_description
1 polymer ?
#
loop_
_entity_poly.entity_id
_entity_poly.type
_entity_poly.pdbx_seq_one_letter_code
_entity_poly.pdbx_strand_id
1 'polypeptide(L)'
;MQADPAQVALFLVNFNSLRISGGLDFVLSVGLNLSFCYRFIRVIAVIISQRYRLRSTQRISPQDATKVISQKSVPRLVALAFITASICVIVFTHTAVTSSRTACEAYPECVAYAHIWNAGNQCPCIIIIDGNRAPRTAQEWNFPEDVTDNVRALAEAGRLHTLQLINRQLQRWPDELRRCKDMKT
;
A
#
# COMPACT_ATOMS: atom_id res chain seq x y z
N MET A 1 -15.85 4.05 -26.19
CA MET A 1 -14.80 4.63 -25.32
C MET A 1 -14.14 3.48 -24.58
N GLN A 2 -12.88 3.18 -24.86
CA GLN A 2 -12.11 2.18 -24.08
C GLN A 2 -11.49 2.88 -22.87
N ALA A 3 -11.57 2.24 -21.70
CA ALA A 3 -10.95 2.74 -20.47
C ALA A 3 -9.41 2.71 -20.59
N ASP A 4 -8.74 3.62 -19.89
CA ASP A 4 -7.28 3.68 -19.86
C ASP A 4 -6.69 2.46 -19.12
N PRO A 5 -5.95 1.54 -19.78
CA PRO A 5 -5.34 0.38 -19.13
C PRO A 5 -4.45 0.75 -17.93
N ALA A 6 -3.80 1.92 -17.93
CA ALA A 6 -3.06 2.40 -16.75
C ALA A 6 -3.96 2.59 -15.54
N GLN A 7 -5.10 3.27 -15.73
CA GLN A 7 -6.09 3.47 -14.68
C GLN A 7 -6.72 2.16 -14.22
N VAL A 8 -7.03 1.25 -15.15
CA VAL A 8 -7.60 -0.05 -14.82
C VAL A 8 -6.60 -0.90 -14.04
N ALA A 9 -5.33 -0.94 -14.47
CA ALA A 9 -4.29 -1.69 -13.77
C ALA A 9 -4.03 -1.12 -12.36
N LEU A 10 -3.93 0.20 -12.22
CA LEU A 10 -3.82 0.86 -10.92
C LEU A 10 -5.02 0.55 -10.01
N PHE A 11 -6.23 0.58 -10.56
CA PHE A 11 -7.43 0.19 -9.83
C PHE A 11 -7.34 -1.25 -9.35
N LEU A 12 -6.98 -2.18 -10.23
CA LEU A 12 -6.86 -3.61 -9.90
C LEU A 12 -5.77 -3.88 -8.86
N VAL A 13 -4.62 -3.19 -8.93
CA VAL A 13 -3.57 -3.30 -7.91
C VAL A 13 -4.08 -2.84 -6.54
N ASN A 14 -4.66 -1.65 -6.49
CA ASN A 14 -5.19 -1.10 -5.24
C ASN A 14 -6.31 -1.97 -4.68
N PHE A 15 -7.21 -2.44 -5.52
CA PHE A 15 -8.30 -3.32 -5.12
C PHE A 15 -7.80 -4.68 -4.62
N ASN A 16 -6.80 -5.27 -5.29
CA ASN A 16 -6.18 -6.50 -4.83
C ASN A 16 -5.42 -6.31 -3.51
N SER A 17 -4.83 -5.14 -3.27
CA SER A 17 -4.20 -4.82 -1.97
C SER A 17 -5.21 -4.69 -0.83
N LEU A 18 -6.47 -4.36 -1.12
CA LEU A 18 -7.55 -4.33 -0.13
C LEU A 18 -8.13 -5.72 0.14
N ARG A 19 -7.91 -6.67 -0.78
CA ARG A 19 -8.39 -8.03 -0.62
C ARG A 19 -7.49 -8.75 0.37
N ILE A 20 -8.10 -9.39 1.37
CA ILE A 20 -7.41 -10.32 2.26
C ILE A 20 -6.94 -11.49 1.39
N SER A 21 -5.64 -11.48 1.07
CA SER A 21 -5.03 -12.49 0.20
C SER A 21 -4.13 -13.43 0.97
N GLY A 22 -3.52 -12.95 2.07
CA GLY A 22 -2.63 -13.72 2.93
C GLY A 22 -3.15 -13.89 4.37
N GLY A 23 -2.54 -14.84 5.07
CA GLY A 23 -2.81 -15.06 6.50
C GLY A 23 -2.48 -13.86 7.38
N LEU A 24 -1.43 -13.10 7.05
CA LEU A 24 -1.08 -11.86 7.76
C LEU A 24 -2.16 -10.78 7.57
N ASP A 25 -2.64 -10.57 6.35
CA ASP A 25 -3.71 -9.61 6.05
C ASP A 25 -4.99 -9.97 6.82
N PHE A 26 -5.28 -11.27 6.92
CA PHE A 26 -6.42 -11.77 7.70
C PHE A 26 -6.26 -11.49 9.18
N VAL A 27 -5.10 -11.84 9.77
CA VAL A 27 -4.80 -11.62 11.19
C VAL A 27 -4.82 -10.13 11.53
N LEU A 28 -4.23 -9.28 10.69
CA LEU A 28 -4.25 -7.83 10.86
C LEU A 28 -5.69 -7.31 10.79
N SER A 29 -6.45 -7.69 9.77
CA SER A 29 -7.83 -7.25 9.59
C SER A 29 -8.71 -7.67 10.77
N VAL A 30 -8.66 -8.94 11.17
CA VAL A 30 -9.45 -9.44 12.31
C VAL A 30 -8.97 -8.82 13.62
N GLY A 31 -7.67 -8.71 13.83
CA GLY A 31 -7.07 -8.13 15.03
C GLY A 31 -7.41 -6.65 15.22
N LEU A 32 -7.34 -5.85 14.15
CA LEU A 32 -7.72 -4.44 14.18
C LEU A 32 -9.22 -4.27 14.47
N ASN A 33 -10.07 -5.06 13.81
CA ASN A 33 -11.52 -5.02 14.06
C ASN A 33 -11.87 -5.45 15.49
N LEU A 34 -11.27 -6.52 16.01
CA LEU A 34 -11.47 -6.96 17.39
C LEU A 34 -10.98 -5.91 18.41
N SER A 35 -9.81 -5.31 18.16
CA SER A 35 -9.27 -4.23 18.98
C SER A 35 -10.21 -3.02 19.02
N PHE A 36 -10.79 -2.67 17.86
CA PHE A 36 -11.78 -1.60 17.76
C PHE A 36 -13.05 -1.94 18.54
N CYS A 37 -13.63 -3.13 18.34
CA CYS A 37 -14.81 -3.58 19.08
C CYS A 37 -14.57 -3.57 20.60
N TYR A 38 -13.42 -4.08 21.04
CA TYR A 38 -13.04 -4.06 22.45
C TYR A 38 -12.97 -2.64 23.01
N ARG A 39 -12.28 -1.72 22.32
CA ARG A 39 -12.19 -0.31 22.75
C ARG A 39 -13.57 0.34 22.77
N PHE A 40 -14.42 0.07 21.78
CA PHE A 40 -15.76 0.62 21.68
C PHE A 40 -16.65 0.20 22.86
N ILE A 41 -16.64 -1.10 23.21
CA ILE A 41 -17.36 -1.63 24.37
C ILE A 41 -16.88 -0.95 25.66
N ARG A 42 -15.56 -0.79 25.83
CA ARG A 42 -14.98 -0.13 27.01
C ARG A 42 -15.38 1.34 27.11
N VAL A 43 -15.36 2.07 25.99
CA VAL A 43 -15.78 3.48 25.95
C VAL A 43 -17.27 3.61 26.29
N ILE A 44 -18.13 2.77 25.70
CA ILE A 44 -19.56 2.75 26.02
C ILE A 44 -19.79 2.47 27.50
N ALA A 45 -19.12 1.46 28.07
CA ALA A 45 -19.23 1.13 29.49
C ALA A 45 -18.86 2.33 30.39
N VAL A 46 -17.80 3.05 30.04
CA VAL A 46 -17.40 4.28 30.75
C VAL A 46 -18.46 5.37 30.61
N ILE A 47 -18.95 5.65 29.40
CA ILE A 47 -19.98 6.67 29.17
C ILE A 47 -21.27 6.35 29.94
N ILE A 48 -21.71 5.09 29.93
CA ILE A 48 -22.89 4.65 30.69
C ILE A 48 -22.66 4.87 32.19
N SER A 49 -21.51 4.47 32.73
CA SER A 49 -21.18 4.65 34.15
C SER A 49 -21.16 6.13 34.57
N GLN A 50 -20.63 7.02 33.71
CA GLN A 50 -20.64 8.46 33.94
C GLN A 50 -22.07 9.02 33.93
N ARG A 51 -22.91 8.61 32.98
CA ARG A 51 -24.33 9.03 32.90
C ARG A 51 -25.13 8.57 34.13
N TYR A 52 -24.92 7.34 34.61
CA TYR A 52 -25.54 6.88 35.86
C TYR A 52 -25.07 7.70 37.07
N ARG A 53 -23.78 8.05 37.16
CA ARG A 53 -23.25 8.93 38.22
C ARG A 53 -23.83 10.33 38.21
N LEU A 54 -23.96 10.93 37.03
CA LEU A 54 -24.59 12.26 36.83
C LEU A 54 -26.08 12.25 37.18
N ARG A 55 -26.78 11.12 37.00
CA ARG A 55 -28.18 10.96 37.47
C ARG A 55 -28.28 10.69 38.97
N SER A 56 -27.29 10.02 39.56
CA SER A 56 -27.23 9.68 40.98
C SER A 56 -26.69 10.81 41.88
N THR A 57 -26.23 11.93 41.32
CA THR A 57 -25.58 13.02 42.06
C THR A 57 -26.53 13.87 42.91
N GLN A 58 -27.80 13.48 43.04
CA GLN A 58 -28.66 14.01 44.10
C GLN A 58 -28.34 13.42 45.49
N ARG A 59 -27.52 12.35 45.64
CA ARG A 59 -27.32 11.70 46.97
C ARG A 59 -25.95 11.04 47.26
N ILE A 60 -24.82 11.45 46.67
CA ILE A 60 -23.52 10.79 46.96
C ILE A 60 -22.44 11.79 47.41
N SER A 61 -21.82 11.46 48.56
CA SER A 61 -20.72 12.18 49.22
C SER A 61 -19.46 12.28 48.33
N PRO A 62 -18.73 13.41 48.34
CA PRO A 62 -17.59 13.68 47.45
C PRO A 62 -16.43 12.67 47.54
N GLN A 63 -16.35 11.86 48.60
CA GLN A 63 -15.26 10.89 48.79
C GLN A 63 -15.37 9.65 47.87
N ASP A 64 -16.57 9.24 47.44
CA ASP A 64 -16.80 8.08 46.56
C ASP A 64 -16.76 8.43 45.05
N ALA A 65 -16.70 9.72 44.72
CA ALA A 65 -16.52 10.19 43.35
C ALA A 65 -15.10 9.89 42.83
N THR A 66 -14.10 9.97 43.71
CA THR A 66 -12.67 9.83 43.39
C THR A 66 -12.23 8.41 43.02
N LYS A 67 -12.97 7.38 43.47
CA LYS A 67 -12.59 5.97 43.27
C LYS A 67 -12.87 5.39 41.87
N VAL A 68 -13.63 6.08 41.02
CA VAL A 68 -14.24 5.41 39.84
C VAL A 68 -13.62 5.73 38.49
N ILE A 69 -12.58 6.55 38.44
CA ILE A 69 -11.77 6.67 37.21
C ILE A 69 -10.29 6.56 37.58
N SER A 70 -9.91 5.44 38.17
CA SER A 70 -8.51 5.02 38.12
C SER A 70 -8.26 4.42 36.74
N GLN A 71 -8.02 5.29 35.75
CA GLN A 71 -7.50 4.87 34.45
C GLN A 71 -6.14 4.25 34.72
N LYS A 72 -6.05 2.92 34.65
CA LYS A 72 -4.80 2.20 34.86
C LYS A 72 -3.79 2.71 33.84
N SER A 73 -2.84 3.51 34.33
CA SER A 73 -1.86 4.18 33.49
C SER A 73 -1.05 3.12 32.75
N VAL A 74 -0.95 3.26 31.43
CA VAL A 74 -0.11 2.38 30.63
C VAL A 74 1.32 2.61 31.12
N PRO A 75 2.08 1.54 31.46
CA PRO A 75 3.47 1.70 31.87
C PRO A 75 4.24 2.54 30.84
N ARG A 76 5.03 3.51 31.32
CA ARG A 76 5.75 4.46 30.45
C ARG A 76 6.60 3.77 29.38
N LEU A 77 7.19 2.62 29.72
CA LEU A 77 7.97 1.79 28.80
C LEU A 77 7.13 1.23 27.63
N VAL A 78 5.91 0.79 27.92
CA VAL A 78 4.99 0.29 26.89
C VAL A 78 4.58 1.44 25.98
N ALA A 79 4.21 2.58 26.55
CA ALA A 79 3.86 3.78 25.76
C ALA A 79 5.03 4.23 24.88
N LEU A 80 6.25 4.26 25.42
CA LEU A 80 7.46 4.60 24.67
C LEU A 80 7.67 3.65 23.50
N ALA A 81 7.58 2.33 23.72
CA ALA A 81 7.74 1.34 22.66
C ALA A 81 6.75 1.54 21.50
N PHE A 82 5.47 1.81 21.81
CA PHE A 82 4.47 2.10 20.78
C PHE A 82 4.77 3.38 19.98
N ILE A 83 5.21 4.44 20.67
CA ILE A 83 5.60 5.70 20.02
C ILE A 83 6.80 5.47 19.10
N THR A 84 7.85 4.82 19.60
CA THR A 84 9.06 4.53 18.81
C THR A 84 8.73 3.65 17.60
N ALA A 85 7.96 2.57 17.79
CA ALA A 85 7.54 1.71 16.68
C ALA A 85 6.73 2.48 15.63
N SER A 86 5.83 3.36 16.06
CA SER A 86 5.02 4.19 15.16
C SER A 86 5.88 5.15 14.34
N ILE A 87 6.85 5.82 14.98
CA ILE A 87 7.82 6.68 14.28
C ILE A 87 8.63 5.87 13.28
N CYS A 88 9.15 4.70 13.66
CA CYS A 88 9.90 3.82 12.77
C CYS A 88 9.09 3.41 11.53
N VAL A 89 7.82 3.03 11.71
CA VAL A 89 6.93 2.65 10.59
C VAL A 89 6.66 3.83 9.66
N ILE A 90 6.44 5.03 10.20
CA ILE A 90 6.21 6.24 9.41
C ILE A 90 7.45 6.57 8.58
N VAL A 91 8.63 6.62 9.22
CA VAL A 91 9.89 6.87 8.54
C VAL A 91 10.13 5.82 7.46
N PHE A 92 9.91 4.54 7.77
CA PHE A 92 10.06 3.44 6.81
C PHE A 92 9.15 3.52 5.61
N THR A 93 7.88 3.81 5.84
CA THR A 93 6.93 3.95 4.73
C THR A 93 7.30 5.15 3.87
N HIS A 94 7.64 6.27 4.51
CA HIS A 94 8.00 7.50 3.80
C HIS A 94 9.24 7.31 2.93
N THR A 95 10.34 6.81 3.49
CA THR A 95 11.59 6.60 2.76
C THR A 95 11.43 5.59 1.62
N ALA A 96 10.70 4.49 1.85
CA ALA A 96 10.43 3.49 0.82
C ALA A 96 9.61 4.05 -0.35
N VAL A 97 8.59 4.86 -0.06
CA VAL A 97 7.77 5.50 -1.11
C VAL A 97 8.59 6.53 -1.88
N THR A 98 9.32 7.41 -1.17
CA THR A 98 10.11 8.47 -1.82
C THR A 98 11.23 7.87 -2.68
N SER A 99 11.99 6.90 -2.15
CA SER A 99 13.12 6.28 -2.87
C SER A 99 12.66 5.55 -4.13
N SER A 100 11.61 4.72 -4.04
CA SER A 100 11.07 4.03 -5.21
C SER A 100 10.51 5.01 -6.25
N ARG A 101 9.83 6.08 -5.81
CA ARG A 101 9.25 7.07 -6.73
C ARG A 101 10.34 7.79 -7.51
N THR A 102 11.39 8.26 -6.85
CA THR A 102 12.50 8.95 -7.52
C THR A 102 13.26 8.04 -8.48
N ALA A 103 13.38 6.75 -8.17
CA ALA A 103 14.03 5.78 -9.05
C ALA A 103 13.22 5.51 -10.35
N CYS A 104 11.90 5.62 -10.30
CA CYS A 104 11.01 5.34 -11.42
C CYS A 104 10.53 6.59 -12.18
N GLU A 105 10.91 7.79 -11.75
CA GLU A 105 10.45 9.05 -12.37
C GLU A 105 10.89 9.19 -13.84
N ALA A 106 12.00 8.55 -14.21
CA ALA A 106 12.51 8.53 -15.58
C ALA A 106 11.65 7.67 -16.55
N TYR A 107 10.76 6.82 -16.03
CA TYR A 107 10.04 5.81 -16.81
C TYR A 107 8.52 5.99 -16.69
N PRO A 108 7.90 6.88 -17.49
CA PRO A 108 6.46 7.13 -17.45
C PRO A 108 5.59 5.91 -17.80
N GLU A 109 6.15 4.93 -18.51
CA GLU A 109 5.52 3.65 -18.84
C GLU A 109 5.38 2.70 -17.64
N CYS A 110 6.12 2.95 -16.56
CA CYS A 110 5.98 2.24 -15.31
C CYS A 110 4.81 2.81 -14.50
N VAL A 111 3.61 2.27 -14.74
CA VAL A 111 2.38 2.78 -14.10
C VAL A 111 2.29 2.41 -12.63
N ALA A 112 2.97 1.35 -12.18
CA ALA A 112 3.03 0.95 -10.78
C ALA A 112 4.40 0.38 -10.43
N TYR A 113 4.89 0.71 -9.22
CA TYR A 113 6.18 0.31 -8.69
C TYR A 113 6.07 -0.21 -7.25
N ALA A 114 7.00 -1.08 -6.85
CA ALA A 114 7.08 -1.59 -5.49
C ALA A 114 7.71 -0.55 -4.55
N HIS A 115 7.14 -0.38 -3.35
CA HIS A 115 7.69 0.48 -2.31
C HIS A 115 8.77 -0.28 -1.54
N ILE A 116 10.04 0.05 -1.79
CA ILE A 116 11.19 -0.59 -1.14
C ILE A 116 12.09 0.47 -0.54
N TRP A 117 12.61 0.20 0.65
CA TRP A 117 13.45 1.16 1.38
C TRP A 117 14.73 1.53 0.62
N ASN A 118 15.31 0.59 -0.14
CA ASN A 118 16.53 0.82 -0.91
C ASN A 118 16.34 0.32 -2.35
N ALA A 119 15.91 1.20 -3.25
CA ALA A 119 15.80 0.90 -4.67
C ALA A 119 17.15 0.93 -5.41
N GLY A 120 18.20 1.48 -4.80
CA GLY A 120 19.48 1.72 -5.48
C GLY A 120 19.27 2.60 -6.72
N ASN A 121 19.86 2.19 -7.84
CA ASN A 121 19.72 2.85 -9.15
C ASN A 121 18.68 2.18 -10.06
N GLN A 122 17.97 1.16 -9.59
CA GLN A 122 17.06 0.35 -10.40
C GLN A 122 15.61 0.71 -10.05
N CYS A 123 14.78 0.99 -11.05
CA CYS A 123 13.35 1.21 -10.82
C CYS A 123 12.68 -0.12 -10.46
N PRO A 124 12.07 -0.27 -9.26
CA PRO A 124 11.39 -1.50 -8.86
C PRO A 124 9.97 -1.58 -9.48
N CYS A 125 9.90 -1.57 -10.81
CA CYS A 125 8.63 -1.57 -11.52
C CYS A 125 7.89 -2.90 -11.37
N ILE A 126 6.57 -2.83 -11.17
CA ILE A 126 5.70 -4.02 -11.08
C ILE A 126 4.72 -4.10 -12.25
N ILE A 127 4.35 -2.98 -12.87
CA ILE A 127 3.46 -2.95 -14.03
C ILE A 127 4.00 -1.98 -15.07
N ILE A 128 4.25 -2.49 -16.26
CA ILE A 128 4.63 -1.72 -17.44
C ILE A 128 3.44 -1.70 -18.40
N ILE A 129 3.02 -0.50 -18.80
CA ILE A 129 2.03 -0.30 -19.85
C ILE A 129 2.57 0.73 -20.82
N ASP A 130 3.08 0.26 -21.94
CA ASP A 130 3.58 1.10 -23.02
C ASP A 130 2.78 0.82 -24.29
N GLY A 131 2.26 1.87 -24.91
CA GLY A 131 1.79 1.71 -26.27
C GLY A 131 1.08 2.89 -26.87
N ASN A 132 1.12 2.92 -28.20
CA ASN A 132 0.43 3.91 -29.02
C ASN A 132 -0.95 3.37 -29.43
N ARG A 133 -2.03 3.91 -28.85
CA ARG A 133 -3.41 3.42 -29.11
C ARG A 133 -4.01 3.87 -30.43
N ALA A 134 -3.45 4.91 -31.03
CA ALA A 134 -3.98 5.51 -32.26
C ALA A 134 -2.81 5.84 -33.20
N PRO A 135 -2.13 4.81 -33.75
CA PRO A 135 -1.11 5.02 -34.75
C PRO A 135 -1.74 5.75 -35.94
N ARG A 136 -1.10 6.84 -36.37
CA ARG A 136 -1.65 7.75 -37.39
C ARG A 136 -1.21 7.37 -38.78
N THR A 137 -0.15 6.58 -38.91
CA THR A 137 0.49 6.24 -40.18
C THR A 137 0.56 4.73 -40.39
N ALA A 138 0.50 4.30 -41.65
CA ALA A 138 0.71 2.90 -42.00
C ALA A 138 2.12 2.42 -41.62
N GLN A 139 3.10 3.32 -41.58
CA GLN A 139 4.46 3.00 -41.13
C GLN A 139 4.51 2.68 -39.64
N GLU A 140 3.84 3.46 -38.78
CA GLU A 140 3.71 3.16 -37.34
C GLU A 140 3.03 1.81 -37.09
N TRP A 141 2.09 1.42 -37.96
CA TRP A 141 1.39 0.13 -37.86
C TRP A 141 2.27 -1.05 -38.29
N ASN A 142 2.99 -0.90 -39.41
CA ASN A 142 3.80 -1.97 -40.00
C ASN A 142 5.17 -2.12 -39.32
N PHE A 143 5.70 -1.04 -38.75
CA PHE A 143 7.00 -0.99 -38.08
C PHE A 143 6.86 -0.28 -36.74
N PRO A 144 6.28 -0.97 -35.73
CA PRO A 144 6.12 -0.40 -34.40
C PRO A 144 7.49 -0.13 -33.76
N GLU A 145 7.50 0.84 -32.83
CA GLU A 145 8.69 1.20 -32.07
C GLU A 145 9.18 0.01 -31.23
N ASP A 146 10.50 -0.24 -31.26
CA ASP A 146 11.13 -1.28 -30.45
C ASP A 146 11.40 -0.74 -29.05
N VAL A 147 10.88 -1.45 -28.04
CA VAL A 147 10.98 -1.07 -26.62
C VAL A 147 11.80 -2.08 -25.81
N THR A 148 12.59 -2.92 -26.48
CA THR A 148 13.40 -3.97 -25.85
C THR A 148 14.31 -3.43 -24.74
N ASP A 149 14.98 -2.30 -24.94
CA ASP A 149 15.90 -1.74 -23.94
C ASP A 149 15.17 -1.11 -22.74
N ASN A 150 14.01 -0.49 -22.96
CA ASN A 150 13.19 0.05 -21.87
C ASN A 150 12.65 -1.09 -20.99
N VAL A 151 12.11 -2.14 -21.62
CA VAL A 151 11.62 -3.32 -20.89
C VAL A 151 12.76 -4.02 -20.17
N ARG A 152 13.97 -4.09 -20.76
CA ARG A 152 15.17 -4.61 -20.10
C ARG A 152 15.47 -3.84 -18.80
N ALA A 153 15.53 -2.51 -18.87
CA ALA A 153 15.85 -1.67 -17.72
C ALA A 153 14.81 -1.81 -16.59
N LEU A 154 13.52 -1.85 -16.93
CA LEU A 154 12.44 -1.97 -15.95
C LEU A 154 12.30 -3.39 -15.38
N ALA A 155 12.67 -4.42 -16.15
CA ALA A 155 12.72 -5.80 -15.69
C ALA A 155 13.97 -6.12 -14.87
N GLU A 156 14.97 -5.23 -14.83
CA GLU A 156 16.25 -5.47 -14.19
C GLU A 156 16.08 -5.86 -12.71
N ALA A 157 15.17 -5.16 -12.02
CA ALA A 157 14.81 -5.37 -10.62
C ALA A 157 14.13 -6.74 -10.35
N GLY A 158 13.70 -7.47 -11.39
CA GLY A 158 13.14 -8.82 -11.29
C GLY A 158 11.77 -8.89 -10.61
N ARG A 159 11.03 -7.78 -10.54
CA ARG A 159 9.76 -7.64 -9.80
C ARG A 159 8.54 -7.44 -10.69
N LEU A 160 8.70 -7.55 -12.00
CA LEU A 160 7.62 -7.28 -12.94
C LEU A 160 6.50 -8.32 -12.80
N HIS A 161 5.26 -7.84 -12.67
CA HIS A 161 4.06 -8.66 -12.60
C HIS A 161 3.25 -8.62 -13.91
N THR A 162 3.25 -7.49 -14.60
CA THR A 162 2.43 -7.28 -15.78
C THR A 162 3.19 -6.46 -16.81
N LEU A 163 3.25 -7.00 -18.03
CA LEU A 163 3.84 -6.34 -19.20
C LEU A 163 2.75 -6.21 -20.27
N GLN A 164 2.32 -4.99 -20.55
CA GLN A 164 1.34 -4.71 -21.60
C GLN A 164 1.97 -3.79 -22.65
N LEU A 165 2.10 -4.31 -23.87
CA LEU A 165 2.62 -3.60 -25.02
C LEU A 165 1.52 -3.43 -26.08
N ILE A 166 1.24 -2.19 -26.50
CA ILE A 166 0.21 -1.90 -27.52
C ILE A 166 0.85 -1.18 -28.70
N ASN A 167 0.85 -1.79 -29.89
CA ASN A 167 1.53 -1.25 -31.07
C ASN A 167 3.02 -0.91 -30.80
N ARG A 168 3.66 -1.72 -29.96
CA ARG A 168 5.10 -1.74 -29.68
C ARG A 168 5.63 -3.13 -29.99
N GLN A 169 6.90 -3.24 -30.32
CA GLN A 169 7.55 -4.54 -30.53
C GLN A 169 8.71 -4.76 -29.57
N LEU A 170 9.01 -6.04 -29.36
CA LEU A 170 10.25 -6.49 -28.77
C LEU A 170 11.01 -7.23 -29.86
N GLN A 171 12.11 -6.66 -30.35
CA GLN A 171 12.98 -7.36 -31.30
C GLN A 171 13.61 -8.62 -30.68
N ARG A 172 13.89 -8.57 -29.38
CA ARG A 172 14.44 -9.69 -28.62
C ARG A 172 13.74 -9.80 -27.27
N TRP A 173 13.50 -11.02 -26.82
CA TRP A 173 13.04 -11.25 -25.45
C TRP A 173 14.18 -10.98 -24.44
N PRO A 174 14.06 -9.98 -23.55
CA PRO A 174 15.08 -9.69 -22.53
C PRO A 174 15.25 -10.86 -21.55
N ASP A 175 16.49 -11.18 -21.19
CA ASP A 175 16.78 -12.24 -20.22
C ASP A 175 16.35 -11.85 -18.79
N GLU A 176 16.27 -10.55 -18.52
CA GLU A 176 15.81 -9.94 -17.26
C GLU A 176 14.37 -10.33 -16.93
N LEU A 177 13.51 -10.47 -17.95
CA LEU A 177 12.12 -10.91 -17.76
C LEU A 177 12.05 -12.32 -17.17
N ARG A 178 13.04 -13.18 -17.44
CA ARG A 178 13.10 -14.53 -16.86
C ARG A 178 13.31 -14.50 -15.35
N ARG A 179 13.83 -13.40 -14.80
CA ARG A 179 14.00 -13.21 -13.34
C ARG A 179 12.69 -12.84 -12.65
N CYS A 180 11.69 -12.38 -13.40
CA CYS A 180 10.40 -11.94 -12.87
C CYS A 180 9.49 -13.16 -12.63
N LYS A 181 9.40 -13.59 -11.37
CA LYS A 181 8.69 -14.85 -10.99
C LYS A 181 7.18 -14.70 -10.88
N ASP A 182 6.71 -13.47 -10.69
CA ASP A 182 5.32 -13.17 -10.39
C ASP A 182 4.58 -12.60 -11.61
N MET A 183 5.10 -12.84 -12.82
CA MET A 183 4.46 -12.42 -14.05
C MET A 183 3.16 -13.17 -14.28
N LYS A 184 2.06 -12.41 -14.40
CA LYS A 184 0.76 -12.93 -14.83
C LYS A 184 0.64 -12.75 -16.34
N THR A 185 0.50 -13.87 -17.04
CA THR A 185 0.08 -13.94 -18.45
C THR A 185 -1.38 -13.54 -18.63
#